data_AF-A0A3D1KD49-F1
#
_entry.id   AF-A0A3D1KD49-F1
#
_cell.length_a   1.000
_cell.length_b   1.000
_cell.length_c   1.000
_cell.angle_alpha   90.00
_cell.angle_beta   90.00
_cell.angle_gamma   90.00
#
_symmetry.space_group_name_H-M   'P 1'
#
loop_
_entity.id
_entity.type
_entity.pdbx_description
1 polymer ?
#
loop_
_entity_poly.entity_id
_entity_poly.type
_entity_poly.pdbx_seq_one_letter_code
_entity_poly.pdbx_strand_id
1 'polypeptide(L)'
;MTYAGLKSMIYAKLKKDDPRVKAVAEWASKNYTLDENPGMGLAGHYYYMVAFAKAHAVLGEEIVETPDKQKHQWRTDLIKKLISLQQDKGEWYNDKHGRYMESIPELVTSYSLISMESALQPYLTGR
;
A
#
# COMPACT_ATOMS: atom_id res chain seq x y z
N MET A 1 12.81 4.20 6.16
CA MET A 1 12.80 2.91 5.41
C MET A 1 11.40 2.76 4.86
N THR A 2 11.21 2.59 3.55
CA THR A 2 9.86 2.59 2.93
C THR A 2 9.20 1.21 3.02
N TYR A 3 7.92 1.11 2.63
CA TYR A 3 7.21 -0.18 2.50
C TYR A 3 7.93 -1.21 1.61
N ALA A 4 8.77 -0.76 0.66
CA ALA A 4 9.62 -1.66 -0.12
C ALA A 4 10.64 -2.41 0.78
N GLY A 5 11.19 -1.75 1.80
CA GLY A 5 12.05 -2.38 2.79
C GLY A 5 11.30 -3.41 3.65
N LEU A 6 10.06 -3.09 4.04
CA LEU A 6 9.17 -4.02 4.75
C LEU A 6 8.96 -5.30 3.95
N LYS A 7 8.56 -5.14 2.69
CA LYS A 7 8.33 -6.24 1.76
C LYS A 7 9.56 -7.13 1.59
N SER A 8 10.75 -6.54 1.46
CA SER A 8 12.00 -7.31 1.38
C SER A 8 12.30 -8.10 2.65
N MET A 9 12.07 -7.53 3.83
CA MET A 9 12.25 -8.20 5.13
C MET A 9 11.29 -9.38 5.32
N ILE A 10 10.06 -9.19 4.89
CA ILE A 10 9.04 -10.24 4.82
C ILE A 10 9.48 -11.39 3.90
N TYR A 11 9.95 -11.09 2.69
CA TYR A 11 10.40 -12.12 1.75
C TYR A 11 11.68 -12.82 2.24
N ALA A 12 12.50 -12.12 3.02
CA ALA A 12 13.62 -12.71 3.75
C ALA A 12 13.18 -13.59 4.94
N LYS A 13 11.88 -13.80 5.14
CA LYS A 13 11.28 -14.61 6.21
C LYS A 13 11.67 -14.17 7.61
N LEU A 14 11.87 -12.86 7.81
CA LEU A 14 12.05 -12.32 9.15
C LEU A 14 10.79 -12.53 9.96
N LYS A 15 10.96 -12.89 11.23
CA LYS A 15 9.84 -13.13 12.14
C LYS A 15 9.24 -11.80 12.60
N LYS A 16 7.96 -11.81 13.00
CA LYS A 16 7.25 -10.62 13.49
C LYS A 16 7.93 -9.93 14.69
N ASP A 17 8.67 -10.69 15.49
CA ASP A 17 9.40 -10.19 16.64
C ASP A 17 10.76 -9.56 16.30
N ASP A 18 11.23 -9.71 15.05
CA ASP A 18 12.48 -9.11 14.58
C ASP A 18 12.44 -7.58 14.74
N PRO A 19 13.44 -6.96 15.37
CA PRO A 19 13.46 -5.53 15.62
C PRO A 19 13.35 -4.70 14.33
N ARG A 20 13.82 -5.24 13.19
CA ARG A 20 13.69 -4.57 11.90
C ARG A 20 12.24 -4.58 11.41
N VAL A 21 11.53 -5.69 11.59
CA VAL A 21 10.10 -5.78 11.24
C VAL A 21 9.29 -4.82 12.11
N LYS A 22 9.56 -4.76 13.42
CA LYS A 22 8.91 -3.81 14.34
C LYS A 22 9.18 -2.35 13.96
N ALA A 23 10.44 -1.99 13.73
CA ALA A 23 10.80 -0.62 13.35
C ALA A 23 10.11 -0.18 12.06
N VAL A 24 9.90 -1.12 11.13
CA VAL A 24 9.22 -0.82 9.87
C VAL A 24 7.70 -0.76 10.05
N ALA A 25 7.10 -1.61 10.88
CA ALA A 25 5.68 -1.50 11.25
C ALA A 25 5.39 -0.16 11.96
N GLU A 26 6.26 0.26 12.87
CA GLU A 26 6.18 1.58 13.52
C GLU A 26 6.32 2.72 12.51
N TRP A 27 7.27 2.62 11.57
CA TRP A 27 7.40 3.62 10.51
C TRP A 27 6.15 3.66 9.63
N ALA A 28 5.58 2.50 9.28
CA ALA A 28 4.36 2.38 8.47
C ALA A 28 3.15 3.02 9.16
N SER A 29 2.98 2.81 10.48
CA SER A 29 1.97 3.48 11.30
C SER A 29 2.18 5.00 11.34
N LYS A 30 3.42 5.46 11.57
CA LYS A 30 3.73 6.91 11.63
C LYS A 30 3.56 7.64 10.29
N ASN A 31 3.68 6.92 9.18
CA ASN A 31 3.60 7.46 7.82
C ASN A 31 2.39 6.88 7.08
N TYR A 32 1.32 6.59 7.81
CA TYR A 32 0.09 6.07 7.24
C TYR A 32 -0.59 7.17 6.40
N THR A 33 -0.54 7.01 5.08
CA THR A 33 -1.21 7.88 4.13
C THR A 33 -1.52 7.09 2.87
N LEU A 34 -2.57 7.49 2.16
CA LEU A 34 -2.89 6.99 0.83
C LEU A 34 -2.98 8.13 -0.19
N ASP A 35 -2.65 9.36 0.21
CA ASP A 35 -2.72 10.54 -0.64
C ASP A 35 -1.39 10.85 -1.33
N GLU A 36 -0.30 10.31 -0.80
CA GLU A 36 1.03 10.48 -1.37
C GLU A 36 1.94 9.27 -1.09
N ASN A 37 3.06 9.22 -1.81
CA ASN A 37 4.21 8.42 -1.44
C ASN A 37 5.06 9.22 -0.42
N PRO A 38 5.20 8.78 0.85
CA PRO A 38 5.85 9.55 1.91
C PRO A 38 7.23 10.07 1.53
N GLY A 39 7.40 11.40 1.60
CA GLY A 39 8.63 12.11 1.24
C GLY A 39 8.86 12.27 -0.28
N MET A 40 7.89 11.86 -1.11
CA MET A 40 7.96 11.93 -2.57
C MET A 40 6.70 12.54 -3.21
N GLY A 41 5.68 12.90 -2.42
CA GLY A 41 4.42 13.43 -2.93
C GLY A 41 3.76 12.43 -3.88
N LEU A 42 3.27 12.91 -5.01
CA LEU A 42 2.61 12.05 -6.01
C LEU A 42 3.59 11.21 -6.83
N ALA A 43 4.91 11.38 -6.69
CA ALA A 43 5.85 10.61 -7.49
C ALA A 43 5.91 9.13 -7.05
N GLY A 44 5.42 8.23 -7.89
CA GLY A 44 5.41 6.79 -7.59
C GLY A 44 4.29 6.39 -6.62
N HIS A 45 3.17 7.11 -6.63
CA HIS A 45 2.07 6.97 -5.68
C HIS A 45 1.32 5.63 -5.84
N TYR A 46 1.08 5.18 -7.06
CA TYR A 46 0.41 3.89 -7.31
C TYR A 46 1.32 2.71 -7.00
N TYR A 47 2.60 2.81 -7.36
CA TYR A 47 3.58 1.81 -6.97
C TYR A 47 3.77 1.76 -5.43
N TYR A 48 3.70 2.92 -4.77
CA TYR A 48 3.64 3.00 -3.31
C TYR A 48 2.42 2.24 -2.77
N MET A 49 1.22 2.43 -3.34
CA MET A 49 0.01 1.71 -2.90
C MET A 49 0.16 0.18 -3.04
N VAL A 50 0.85 -0.32 -4.07
CA VAL A 50 1.20 -1.75 -4.19
C VAL A 50 2.08 -2.21 -3.03
N ALA A 51 3.10 -1.43 -2.69
CA ALA A 51 4.01 -1.74 -1.59
C ALA A 51 3.29 -1.69 -0.23
N PHE A 52 2.45 -0.67 -0.02
CA PHE A 52 1.58 -0.52 1.14
C PHE A 52 0.70 -1.76 1.32
N ALA A 53 -0.04 -2.15 0.29
CA ALA A 53 -0.99 -3.25 0.34
C ALA A 53 -0.31 -4.58 0.66
N LYS A 54 0.77 -4.91 -0.06
CA LYS A 54 1.50 -6.17 0.13
C LYS A 54 2.16 -6.27 1.51
N ALA A 55 2.67 -5.15 2.00
CA ALA A 55 3.31 -5.11 3.29
C ALA A 55 2.32 -5.33 4.43
N HIS A 56 1.17 -4.63 4.42
CA HIS A 56 0.13 -4.82 5.43
C HIS A 56 -0.51 -6.21 5.34
N ALA A 57 -0.72 -6.73 4.13
CA ALA A 57 -1.20 -8.09 3.94
C ALA A 57 -0.32 -9.13 4.65
N VAL A 58 1.00 -8.91 4.68
CA VAL A 58 1.91 -9.84 5.35
C VAL A 58 2.05 -9.56 6.84
N LEU A 59 2.04 -8.29 7.27
CA LEU A 59 1.99 -7.97 8.69
C LEU A 59 0.79 -8.68 9.35
N GLY A 60 -0.33 -8.75 8.63
CA GLY A 60 -1.51 -9.52 8.99
C GLY A 60 -2.33 -8.88 10.11
N GLU A 61 -2.05 -7.63 10.45
CA GLU A 61 -2.90 -6.81 11.32
C GLU A 61 -4.04 -6.22 10.47
N GLU A 62 -5.27 -6.30 10.98
CA GLU A 62 -6.44 -5.73 10.28
C GLU A 62 -6.58 -4.23 10.52
N ILE A 63 -6.14 -3.76 11.70
CA ILE A 63 -6.22 -2.36 12.11
C ILE A 63 -4.81 -1.80 12.26
N VAL A 64 -4.56 -0.66 11.63
CA VAL A 64 -3.37 0.16 11.88
C VAL A 64 -3.75 1.28 12.83
N GLU A 65 -3.11 1.35 13.99
CA GLU A 65 -3.24 2.48 14.91
C GLU A 65 -2.10 3.48 14.65
N THR A 66 -2.46 4.73 14.38
CA THR A 66 -1.52 5.83 14.14
C THR A 66 -1.16 6.54 15.45
N PRO A 67 -0.07 7.34 15.51
CA PRO A 67 0.37 8.01 16.75
C PRO A 67 -0.66 8.94 17.39
N ASP A 68 -1.59 9.48 16.62
CA ASP A 68 -2.72 10.29 17.06
C ASP A 68 -3.92 9.47 17.56
N LYS A 69 -3.73 8.15 17.72
CA LYS A 69 -4.72 7.16 18.19
C LYS A 69 -5.89 6.92 17.22
N GLN A 70 -5.78 7.37 15.96
CA GLN A 70 -6.74 6.96 14.94
C GLN A 70 -6.52 5.50 14.56
N LYS A 71 -7.64 4.81 14.28
CA LYS A 71 -7.65 3.40 13.90
C LYS A 71 -8.12 3.27 12.47
N HIS A 72 -7.29 2.65 11.65
CA HIS A 72 -7.49 2.54 10.22
C HIS A 72 -7.72 1.09 9.82
N GLN A 73 -8.86 0.84 9.17
CA GLN A 73 -9.15 -0.43 8.52
C GLN A 73 -8.48 -0.42 7.15
N TRP A 74 -7.18 -0.70 7.11
CA TRP A 74 -6.32 -0.34 5.97
C TRP A 74 -6.78 -0.93 4.63
N ARG A 75 -7.38 -2.12 4.63
CA ARG A 75 -7.96 -2.75 3.44
C ARG A 75 -9.08 -1.89 2.87
N THR A 76 -9.99 -1.46 3.74
CA THR A 76 -11.14 -0.62 3.37
C THR A 76 -10.68 0.76 2.91
N ASP A 77 -9.73 1.36 3.62
CA ASP A 77 -9.17 2.67 3.28
C ASP A 77 -8.52 2.64 1.88
N LEU A 78 -7.67 1.64 1.63
CA LEU A 78 -7.01 1.45 0.35
C LEU A 78 -8.00 1.26 -0.81
N ILE A 79 -8.98 0.38 -0.64
CA ILE A 79 -9.98 0.10 -1.68
C ILE A 79 -10.79 1.37 -1.97
N LYS A 80 -11.27 2.07 -0.95
CA LYS A 80 -11.99 3.34 -1.13
C LYS A 80 -11.15 4.38 -1.84
N LYS A 81 -9.86 4.50 -1.48
CA LYS A 81 -8.95 5.43 -2.15
C LYS A 81 -8.78 5.06 -3.61
N LEU A 82 -8.48 3.81 -3.94
CA LEU A 82 -8.31 3.36 -5.32
C LEU A 82 -9.59 3.59 -6.13
N ILE A 83 -10.77 3.26 -5.61
CA ILE A 83 -12.04 3.56 -6.29
C ILE A 83 -12.20 5.07 -6.55
N SER A 84 -11.84 5.93 -5.58
CA SER A 84 -11.92 7.39 -5.76
C SER A 84 -10.95 7.96 -6.81
N LEU A 85 -9.88 7.22 -7.13
CA LEU A 85 -8.87 7.59 -8.12
C LEU A 85 -9.16 7.01 -9.51
N GLN A 86 -10.15 6.13 -9.63
CA GLN A 86 -10.50 5.47 -10.89
C GLN A 86 -11.02 6.50 -11.89
N GLN A 87 -10.54 6.41 -13.13
CA GLN A 87 -10.95 7.27 -14.24
C GLN A 87 -12.19 6.72 -14.94
N ASP A 88 -12.79 7.51 -15.83
CA ASP A 88 -14.09 7.24 -16.45
C ASP A 88 -14.17 5.91 -17.22
N LYS A 89 -13.07 5.42 -17.80
CA LYS A 89 -13.06 4.13 -18.53
C LYS A 89 -12.60 2.97 -17.64
N GLY A 90 -12.54 3.20 -16.33
CA GLY A 90 -12.16 2.20 -15.33
C GLY A 90 -10.66 2.04 -15.14
N GLU A 91 -9.84 2.85 -15.81
CA GLU A 91 -8.39 2.85 -15.72
C GLU A 91 -7.88 3.71 -14.56
N TRP A 92 -6.59 3.54 -14.25
CA TRP A 92 -5.84 4.44 -13.39
C TRP A 92 -4.57 4.89 -14.08
N TYR A 93 -4.17 6.12 -13.83
CA TYR A 93 -2.84 6.63 -14.13
C TYR A 93 -2.56 7.85 -13.24
N ASN A 94 -1.29 8.22 -13.16
CA ASN A 94 -0.85 9.43 -12.47
C ASN A 94 -0.70 10.56 -13.49
N ASP A 95 -1.69 11.43 -13.54
CA ASP A 95 -1.72 12.58 -14.44
C ASP A 95 -0.80 13.72 -13.97
N LYS A 96 -0.32 13.67 -12.72
CA LYS A 96 0.56 14.68 -12.12
C LYS A 96 2.04 14.31 -12.19
N HIS A 97 2.39 13.02 -12.28
CA HIS A 97 3.79 12.58 -12.25
C HIS A 97 4.02 11.22 -12.94
N GLY A 98 5.06 11.11 -13.79
CA GLY A 98 5.35 9.89 -14.57
C GLY A 98 6.39 8.93 -13.98
N ARG A 99 6.84 9.13 -12.74
CA ARG A 99 7.87 8.28 -12.10
C ARG A 99 7.38 6.84 -11.99
N TYR A 100 8.27 5.87 -12.24
CA TYR A 100 7.92 4.45 -12.35
C TYR A 100 6.86 4.18 -13.42
N MET A 101 6.92 4.95 -14.52
CA MET A 101 6.01 4.83 -15.67
C MET A 101 4.53 5.02 -15.28
N GLU A 102 4.26 5.80 -14.22
CA GLU A 102 2.89 5.98 -13.74
C GLU A 102 1.99 6.82 -14.66
N SER A 103 2.53 7.40 -15.72
CA SER A 103 1.73 8.03 -16.78
C SER A 103 1.16 7.02 -17.79
N ILE A 104 1.51 5.72 -17.68
CA ILE A 104 1.03 4.64 -18.56
C ILE A 104 -0.20 3.96 -17.92
N PRO A 105 -1.42 4.14 -18.46
CA PRO A 105 -2.65 3.63 -17.83
C PRO A 105 -2.68 2.11 -17.67
N GLU A 106 -2.16 1.35 -18.62
CA GLU A 106 -2.15 -0.11 -18.59
C GLU A 106 -1.34 -0.63 -17.38
N LEU A 107 -0.20 0.01 -17.14
CA LEU A 107 0.69 -0.34 -16.02
C LEU A 107 0.06 0.03 -14.68
N VAL A 108 -0.47 1.24 -14.58
CA VAL A 108 -1.03 1.73 -13.30
C VAL A 108 -2.37 1.08 -12.96
N THR A 109 -3.17 0.73 -13.98
CA THR A 109 -4.35 -0.13 -13.78
C THR A 109 -3.91 -1.47 -13.19
N SER A 110 -2.86 -2.09 -13.72
CA SER A 110 -2.31 -3.34 -13.15
C SER A 110 -1.83 -3.16 -11.70
N TYR A 111 -1.17 -2.05 -11.37
CA TYR A 111 -0.78 -1.74 -9.99
C TYR A 111 -1.97 -1.58 -9.06
N SER A 112 -3.03 -0.91 -9.52
CA SER A 112 -4.25 -0.70 -8.75
C SER A 112 -4.95 -2.03 -8.47
N LEU A 113 -5.08 -2.89 -9.48
CA LEU A 113 -5.66 -4.23 -9.34
C LEU A 113 -4.86 -5.13 -8.40
N ILE A 114 -3.52 -5.15 -8.51
CA ILE A 114 -2.65 -5.91 -7.60
C ILE A 114 -2.80 -5.42 -6.15
N SER A 115 -2.96 -4.11 -5.96
CA SER A 115 -3.17 -3.51 -4.64
C SER A 115 -4.51 -3.95 -4.04
N MET A 116 -5.59 -3.92 -4.84
CA MET A 116 -6.91 -4.40 -4.44
C MET A 116 -6.89 -5.90 -4.14
N GLU A 117 -6.27 -6.72 -5.00
CA GLU A 117 -6.13 -8.16 -4.77
C GLU A 117 -5.41 -8.44 -3.44
N SER A 118 -4.31 -7.74 -3.17
CA SER A 118 -3.56 -7.90 -1.92
C SER A 118 -4.40 -7.54 -0.68
N ALA A 119 -5.28 -6.55 -0.80
CA ALA A 119 -6.22 -6.20 0.25
C ALA A 119 -7.36 -7.22 0.39
N LEU A 120 -7.86 -7.76 -0.72
CA LEU A 120 -9.02 -8.65 -0.76
C LEU A 120 -8.69 -10.13 -0.55
N GLN A 121 -7.42 -10.53 -0.64
CA GLN A 121 -6.97 -11.93 -0.62
C GLN A 121 -7.62 -12.79 0.49
N PRO A 122 -7.76 -12.34 1.76
CA PRO A 122 -8.40 -13.16 2.79
C PRO A 122 -9.86 -13.50 2.46
N TYR A 123 -10.60 -12.55 1.87
CA TYR A 123 -12.01 -12.73 1.51
C TYR A 123 -12.21 -13.53 0.22
N LEU A 124 -11.21 -13.55 -0.66
CA LEU A 124 -11.27 -14.27 -1.93
C LEU A 124 -10.89 -15.76 -1.80
N THR A 125 -10.04 -16.10 -0.85
CA THR A 125 -9.48 -17.45 -0.71
C THR A 125 -10.18 -18.33 0.33
N GLY A 126 -11.25 -17.82 0.96
CA GLY A 126 -12.11 -18.60 1.87
C GLY A 126 -11.38 -19.17 3.09
N ARG A 127 -10.30 -18.52 3.54
CA ARG A 127 -9.53 -18.88 4.74
C ARG A 127 -9.71 -17.85 5.83
#